data_AF-A0AAD4R8R2-F1
#
_entry.id   AF-A0AAD4R8R2-F1
#
_cell.length_a   1.000
_cell.length_b   1.000
_cell.length_c   1.000
_cell.angle_alpha   90.00
_cell.angle_beta   90.00
_cell.angle_gamma   90.00
#
_symmetry.space_group_name_H-M   'P 1'
#
loop_
_entity.id
_entity.type
_entity.pdbx_description
1 polymer ?
#
loop_
_entity_poly.entity_id
_entity_poly.type
_entity_poly.pdbx_seq_one_letter_code
_entity_poly.pdbx_strand_id
1 'polypeptide(L)'
;MKLLMVLLYYFLTIANAQDASTNEMGASGAAEGNALGKQKNKAEDTIPVIEIRGEGKPMTSAQIRELEQISNGGPLDIKIEKTWTPVECPRAARRLDFVTFHFKGFSETGKKFDQTYGRVPNGVRIQLGVGMAMPGLDKGLKGMCDSELRKVQVPYRLSRKNKSKVWKYVPNDEHWLTFNVEMMAVEEWTVEKQFEFMDLNNDSYITQTELVKWAEKMRKEFGKTWSNEDIDNVIAAKYYVKYFDANGDGKVDLTEFDQVLRRDMATMAASKSVAEQKKKGEKSKVEGRKRDPGFAWILDFNNDGIVSVQEMDAADQVLEGEPSILPNFSKDEL
;
A
#
# COMPACT_ATOMS: atom_id res chain seq x y z
N MET A 1 24.81 -21.77 -33.64
CA MET A 1 25.05 -23.16 -33.18
C MET A 1 26.45 -23.25 -32.56
N LYS A 2 26.57 -22.85 -31.29
CA LYS A 2 27.69 -23.08 -30.33
C LYS A 2 27.55 -22.05 -29.19
N LEU A 3 26.60 -22.30 -28.30
CA LEU A 3 26.62 -21.78 -26.92
C LEU A 3 25.67 -22.63 -26.06
N LEU A 4 25.82 -23.94 -26.17
CA LEU A 4 25.06 -24.94 -25.42
C LEU A 4 26.08 -25.96 -24.89
N MET A 5 27.05 -25.48 -24.10
CA MET A 5 28.14 -26.32 -23.59
C MET A 5 28.81 -25.72 -22.34
N VAL A 6 28.03 -25.28 -21.35
CA VAL A 6 28.57 -24.88 -20.02
C VAL A 6 27.74 -25.47 -18.85
N LEU A 7 26.74 -26.32 -19.11
CA LEU A 7 25.80 -26.83 -18.10
C LEU A 7 25.98 -28.33 -17.76
N LEU A 8 27.17 -28.91 -17.95
CA LEU A 8 27.36 -30.37 -17.82
C LEU A 8 28.66 -30.82 -17.12
N TYR A 9 29.25 -30.00 -16.24
CA TYR A 9 30.53 -30.34 -15.57
C TYR A 9 30.55 -30.18 -14.04
N TYR A 10 29.40 -30.25 -13.35
CA TYR A 10 29.36 -30.27 -11.88
C TYR A 10 28.37 -31.29 -11.30
N PHE A 11 28.15 -32.39 -12.01
CA PHE A 11 27.52 -33.61 -11.50
C PHE A 11 28.48 -34.79 -11.76
N LEU A 12 28.71 -35.60 -10.73
CA LEU A 12 29.56 -36.80 -10.62
C LEU A 12 31.05 -36.60 -10.28
N THR A 13 31.31 -36.74 -8.97
CA THR A 13 32.35 -37.54 -8.27
C THR A 13 32.57 -36.81 -6.95
N ILE A 14 32.15 -37.32 -5.79
CA ILE A 14 32.69 -38.50 -5.13
C ILE A 14 31.54 -39.26 -4.46
N ALA A 15 31.33 -40.49 -4.94
CA ALA A 15 30.69 -41.56 -4.22
C ALA A 15 31.75 -42.31 -3.38
N ASN A 16 31.26 -43.03 -2.38
CA ASN A 16 31.90 -44.08 -1.58
C ASN A 16 32.60 -43.64 -0.29
N ALA A 17 31.91 -43.85 0.83
CA ALA A 17 32.19 -45.02 1.66
C ALA A 17 30.98 -45.34 2.55
N GLN A 18 30.48 -46.57 2.39
CA GLN A 18 29.48 -47.24 3.21
C GLN A 18 30.11 -47.73 4.53
N ASP A 19 29.29 -47.80 5.58
CA ASP A 19 28.95 -49.02 6.35
C ASP A 19 28.36 -48.59 7.71
N ALA A 20 27.08 -48.83 7.98
CA ALA A 20 26.47 -50.10 8.39
C ALA A 20 26.79 -50.47 9.86
N SER A 21 25.81 -50.29 10.76
CA SER A 21 25.31 -51.35 11.64
C SER A 21 24.24 -50.83 12.59
N THR A 22 23.02 -51.35 12.43
CA THR A 22 22.05 -51.60 13.49
C THR A 22 22.66 -52.49 14.57
N ASN A 23 22.32 -52.33 15.86
CA ASN A 23 21.33 -53.17 16.56
C ASN A 23 21.37 -52.99 18.10
N GLU A 24 20.18 -53.17 18.68
CA GLU A 24 19.86 -53.84 19.95
C GLU A 24 20.05 -53.27 21.36
N MET A 25 19.00 -53.58 22.12
CA MET A 25 18.72 -53.40 23.55
C MET A 25 19.63 -54.25 24.44
N GLY A 26 19.84 -53.84 25.68
CA GLY A 26 20.40 -54.70 26.71
C GLY A 26 20.45 -54.03 28.08
N ALA A 27 19.65 -54.53 29.00
CA ALA A 27 19.50 -54.07 30.37
C ALA A 27 20.59 -54.60 31.32
N SER A 28 20.56 -54.06 32.55
CA SER A 28 21.03 -54.62 33.82
C SER A 28 22.43 -54.25 34.31
N GLY A 29 22.53 -54.11 35.64
CA GLY A 29 23.78 -54.37 36.36
C GLY A 29 24.23 -53.23 37.27
N ALA A 30 23.76 -53.23 38.51
CA ALA A 30 24.28 -52.43 39.60
C ALA A 30 25.71 -52.85 40.01
N ALA A 31 26.51 -51.90 40.50
CA ALA A 31 27.24 -51.96 41.78
C ALA A 31 28.30 -50.84 41.85
N GLU A 32 28.31 -50.15 43.01
CA GLU A 32 29.45 -49.76 43.84
C GLU A 32 30.80 -49.47 43.14
N GLY A 33 31.50 -48.36 43.37
CA GLY A 33 31.63 -47.57 44.57
C GLY A 33 33.11 -47.15 44.70
N ASN A 34 33.31 -45.97 45.28
CA ASN A 34 34.54 -45.46 45.89
C ASN A 34 35.72 -44.91 45.04
N ALA A 35 35.87 -43.59 45.24
CA ALA A 35 37.03 -42.94 45.87
C ALA A 35 38.26 -42.55 45.00
N LEU A 36 38.26 -41.25 44.70
CA LEU A 36 39.33 -40.28 44.98
C LEU A 36 40.76 -40.55 44.49
N GLY A 37 41.16 -39.77 43.47
CA GLY A 37 42.55 -39.41 43.19
C GLY A 37 42.65 -37.98 42.69
N LYS A 38 43.04 -37.04 43.57
CA LYS A 38 43.35 -35.64 43.23
C LYS A 38 44.63 -35.56 42.39
N GLN A 39 44.60 -34.85 41.27
CA GLN A 39 45.75 -34.09 40.78
C GLN A 39 45.31 -32.72 40.26
N LYS A 40 45.77 -31.67 40.95
CA LYS A 40 45.75 -30.28 40.52
C LYS A 40 46.76 -30.11 39.40
N ASN A 41 46.36 -29.49 38.28
CA ASN A 41 47.29 -28.70 37.46
C ASN A 41 46.53 -27.60 36.70
N LYS A 42 47.04 -26.37 36.89
CA LYS A 42 46.90 -25.14 36.11
C LYS A 42 45.49 -24.66 35.73
N ALA A 43 45.09 -23.57 36.37
CA ALA A 43 44.00 -22.73 35.93
C ALA A 43 44.36 -22.12 34.57
N GLU A 44 43.80 -22.68 33.51
CA GLU A 44 43.57 -21.94 32.28
C GLU A 44 42.45 -20.94 32.57
N ASP A 45 42.65 -19.67 32.22
CA ASP A 45 41.61 -18.65 32.22
C ASP A 45 40.57 -19.00 31.13
N THR A 46 39.76 -20.02 31.42
CA THR A 46 38.59 -20.35 30.60
C THR A 46 37.55 -19.27 30.91
N ILE A 47 37.40 -18.31 30.00
CA ILE A 47 36.26 -17.38 30.04
C ILE A 47 34.99 -18.26 30.15
N PRO A 48 34.19 -18.14 31.22
CA PRO A 48 33.00 -18.96 31.36
C PRO A 48 32.08 -18.64 30.19
N VAL A 49 31.84 -19.63 29.33
CA VAL A 49 30.73 -19.57 28.38
C VAL A 49 29.47 -19.69 29.22
N ILE A 50 28.96 -18.53 29.66
CA ILE A 50 27.66 -18.45 30.31
C ILE A 50 26.64 -18.71 29.21
N GLU A 51 26.14 -19.94 29.14
CA GLU A 51 24.98 -20.28 28.34
C GLU A 51 23.77 -19.58 28.98
N ILE A 52 23.46 -18.37 28.52
CA ILE A 52 22.26 -17.67 28.95
C ILE A 52 21.08 -18.44 28.35
N ARG A 53 20.56 -19.41 29.11
CA ARG A 53 19.25 -20.00 28.82
C ARG A 53 18.23 -18.90 29.04
N GLY A 54 17.66 -18.40 27.96
CA GLY A 54 16.52 -17.49 28.03
C GLY A 54 15.32 -18.21 28.63
N GLU A 55 15.24 -18.25 29.95
CA GLU A 55 14.09 -18.77 30.70
C GLU A 55 12.96 -17.74 30.62
N GLY A 56 12.31 -17.66 29.48
CA GLY A 56 11.19 -16.76 29.25
C GLY A 56 10.41 -17.19 28.02
N LYS A 57 9.08 -17.05 28.07
CA LYS A 57 8.26 -17.19 26.88
C LYS A 57 8.77 -16.20 25.83
N PRO A 58 8.94 -16.61 24.55
CA PRO A 58 9.36 -15.68 23.51
C PRO A 58 8.39 -14.50 23.44
N MET A 59 8.95 -13.31 23.30
CA MET A 59 8.20 -12.07 23.22
C MET A 59 7.24 -12.10 22.01
N THR A 60 6.03 -11.55 22.18
CA THR A 60 5.07 -11.49 21.08
C THR A 60 5.51 -10.46 20.04
N SER A 61 5.05 -10.62 18.79
CA SER A 61 5.37 -9.66 17.72
C SER A 61 4.96 -8.23 18.09
N ALA A 62 3.82 -8.05 18.77
CA ALA A 62 3.36 -6.74 19.23
C ALA A 62 4.30 -6.11 20.27
N GLN A 63 4.74 -6.90 21.26
CA GLN A 63 5.72 -6.44 22.26
C GLN A 63 7.05 -6.05 21.60
N ILE A 64 7.50 -6.80 20.58
CA ILE A 64 8.68 -6.45 19.80
C ILE A 64 8.49 -5.10 19.09
N ARG A 65 7.32 -4.84 18.49
CA ARG A 65 7.03 -3.56 17.81
C ARG A 65 6.98 -2.38 18.74
N GLU A 66 6.46 -2.56 19.94
CA GLU A 66 6.45 -1.51 20.95
C GLU A 66 7.88 -1.10 21.34
N LEU A 67 8.76 -2.07 21.60
CA LEU A 67 10.17 -1.81 21.87
C LEU A 67 10.89 -1.15 20.69
N GLU A 68 10.61 -1.58 19.46
CA GLU A 68 11.15 -0.94 18.25
C GLU A 68 10.70 0.52 18.14
N GLN A 69 9.44 0.85 18.45
CA GLN A 69 8.94 2.22 18.41
C GLN A 69 9.57 3.11 19.47
N ILE A 70 9.73 2.59 20.69
CA ILE A 70 10.40 3.30 21.79
C ILE A 70 11.85 3.61 21.41
N SER A 71 12.58 2.61 20.89
CA SER A 71 13.96 2.77 20.43
C SER A 71 14.07 3.77 19.27
N ASN A 72 13.11 3.74 18.33
CA ASN A 72 13.07 4.65 17.18
C ASN A 72 12.59 6.07 17.53
N GLY A 73 12.12 6.31 18.77
CA GLY A 73 11.60 7.61 19.21
C GLY A 73 10.30 8.02 18.51
N GLY A 74 9.54 7.06 17.96
CA GLY A 74 8.32 7.36 17.20
C GLY A 74 7.74 6.15 16.45
N PRO A 75 6.58 6.33 15.79
CA PRO A 75 5.87 5.26 15.11
C PRO A 75 6.69 4.73 13.93
N LEU A 76 6.71 3.39 13.75
CA LEU A 76 7.43 2.75 12.66
C LEU A 76 6.97 3.23 11.30
N ASP A 77 7.92 3.46 10.40
CA ASP A 77 7.66 3.86 9.03
C ASP A 77 8.20 2.83 8.03
N ILE A 78 7.83 2.98 6.76
CA ILE A 78 8.34 2.10 5.71
C ILE A 78 9.86 2.19 5.59
N LYS A 79 10.50 1.08 5.21
CA LYS A 79 11.91 1.05 4.82
C LYS A 79 12.00 0.79 3.33
N ILE A 80 12.73 1.63 2.61
CA ILE A 80 12.91 1.53 1.16
C ILE A 80 14.36 1.17 0.86
N GLU A 81 14.53 0.13 0.06
CA GLU A 81 15.81 -0.29 -0.49
C GLU A 81 15.68 -0.31 -2.03
N LYS A 82 16.45 0.54 -2.71
CA LYS A 82 16.46 0.61 -4.18
C LYS A 82 17.41 -0.46 -4.71
N THR A 83 16.84 -1.56 -5.22
CA THR A 83 17.64 -2.69 -5.71
C THR A 83 18.25 -2.40 -7.08
N TRP A 84 17.50 -1.71 -7.94
CA TRP A 84 18.00 -1.23 -9.22
C TRP A 84 17.25 0.03 -9.62
N THR A 85 17.98 1.03 -10.08
CA THR A 85 17.43 2.28 -10.61
C THR A 85 17.91 2.48 -12.04
N PRO A 86 17.03 2.89 -12.96
CA PRO A 86 17.47 3.27 -14.30
C PRO A 86 18.39 4.51 -14.23
N VAL A 87 19.27 4.65 -15.22
CA VAL A 87 20.16 5.82 -15.36
C VAL A 87 19.33 7.08 -15.62
N GLU A 88 18.32 6.95 -16.47
CA GLU A 88 17.39 8.03 -16.79
C GLU A 88 16.08 7.84 -16.02
N CYS A 89 15.65 8.91 -15.35
CA CYS A 89 14.35 8.99 -14.70
C CYS A 89 13.72 10.33 -15.07
N PRO A 90 13.08 10.42 -16.26
CA PRO A 90 12.52 11.68 -16.74
C PRO A 90 11.44 12.21 -15.78
N ARG A 91 10.67 11.30 -15.18
CA ARG A 91 9.69 11.62 -14.15
C ARG A 91 9.62 10.50 -13.11
N ALA A 92 9.71 10.87 -11.85
CA ALA A 92 9.43 9.97 -10.74
C ALA A 92 7.94 10.08 -10.36
N ALA A 93 7.33 8.94 -9.98
CA ALA A 93 5.91 8.84 -9.64
C ALA A 93 5.52 9.78 -8.49
N ARG A 94 4.47 10.57 -8.71
CA ARG A 94 3.91 11.51 -7.72
C ARG A 94 2.49 11.13 -7.36
N ARG A 95 1.95 11.76 -6.31
CA ARG A 95 0.54 11.60 -5.96
C ARG A 95 -0.32 11.95 -7.20
N LEU A 96 -1.36 11.15 -7.42
CA LEU A 96 -2.33 11.17 -8.52
C LEU A 96 -1.88 10.51 -9.82
N ASP A 97 -0.56 10.38 -10.05
CA ASP A 97 -0.05 9.67 -11.23
C ASP A 97 -0.59 8.23 -11.24
N PHE A 98 -0.80 7.71 -12.44
CA PHE A 98 -1.14 6.31 -12.62
C PHE A 98 0.16 5.50 -12.72
N VAL A 99 0.30 4.49 -11.89
CA VAL A 99 1.48 3.63 -11.87
C VAL A 99 1.07 2.20 -12.16
N THR A 100 1.81 1.55 -13.04
CA THR A 100 1.66 0.13 -13.38
C THR A 100 2.88 -0.60 -12.91
N PHE A 101 2.71 -1.64 -12.10
CA PHE A 101 3.84 -2.36 -11.52
C PHE A 101 3.55 -3.85 -11.31
N HIS A 102 4.61 -4.64 -11.22
CA HIS A 102 4.58 -5.98 -10.68
C HIS A 102 5.11 -6.01 -9.26
N PHE A 103 4.66 -6.98 -8.47
CA PHE A 103 5.23 -7.23 -7.14
C PHE A 103 5.27 -8.71 -6.76
N LYS A 104 6.16 -9.02 -5.81
CA LYS A 104 6.13 -10.23 -4.98
C LYS A 104 6.08 -9.81 -3.51
N GLY A 105 5.09 -10.31 -2.78
CA GLY A 105 4.85 -9.99 -1.37
C GLY A 105 5.23 -11.14 -0.46
N PHE A 106 5.99 -10.85 0.60
CA PHE A 106 6.52 -11.82 1.56
C PHE A 106 6.19 -11.40 3.00
N SER A 107 5.87 -12.38 3.84
CA SER A 107 5.76 -12.18 5.29
C SER A 107 7.15 -11.96 5.90
N GLU A 108 7.19 -11.53 7.15
CA GLU A 108 8.43 -11.38 7.93
C GLU A 108 9.27 -12.67 7.98
N THR A 109 8.63 -13.83 7.97
CA THR A 109 9.30 -15.15 7.91
C THR A 109 9.86 -15.50 6.52
N GLY A 110 9.73 -14.61 5.52
CA GLY A 110 10.17 -14.83 4.15
C GLY A 110 9.20 -15.66 3.29
N LYS A 111 8.05 -16.08 3.83
CA LYS A 111 7.05 -16.83 3.06
C LYS A 111 6.31 -15.90 2.10
N LYS A 112 6.30 -16.23 0.80
CA LYS A 112 5.51 -15.50 -0.19
C LYS A 112 4.01 -15.67 0.09
N PHE A 113 3.30 -14.56 0.27
CA PHE A 113 1.84 -14.57 0.45
C PHE A 113 1.10 -14.16 -0.83
N ASP A 114 1.72 -13.35 -1.70
CA ASP A 114 1.08 -12.91 -2.95
C ASP A 114 2.09 -12.48 -4.04
N GLN A 115 1.66 -12.44 -5.31
CA GLN A 115 2.43 -11.89 -6.44
C GLN A 115 1.55 -11.54 -7.64
N THR A 116 1.95 -10.56 -8.46
CA THR A 116 1.25 -10.26 -9.74
C THR A 116 1.63 -11.20 -10.88
N TYR A 117 2.89 -11.66 -10.90
CA TYR A 117 3.42 -12.47 -11.98
C TYR A 117 2.60 -13.74 -12.21
N GLY A 118 2.25 -13.98 -13.48
CA GLY A 118 1.44 -15.11 -13.92
C GLY A 118 -0.08 -14.94 -13.73
N ARG A 119 -0.54 -13.90 -13.03
CA ARG A 119 -1.99 -13.61 -12.88
C ARG A 119 -2.44 -12.36 -13.64
N VAL A 120 -1.60 -11.33 -13.67
CA VAL A 120 -1.89 -10.06 -14.34
C VAL A 120 -0.75 -9.79 -15.31
N PRO A 121 -0.87 -10.15 -16.60
CA PRO A 121 0.24 -10.11 -17.56
C PRO A 121 0.90 -8.73 -17.68
N ASN A 122 0.10 -7.66 -17.63
CA ASN A 122 0.58 -6.29 -17.83
C ASN A 122 0.91 -5.55 -16.52
N GLY A 123 0.86 -6.25 -15.38
CA GLY A 123 0.99 -5.63 -14.06
C GLY A 123 -0.30 -4.99 -13.55
N VAL A 124 -0.28 -4.58 -12.29
CA VAL A 124 -1.42 -3.94 -11.65
C VAL A 124 -1.25 -2.44 -11.81
N ARG A 125 -2.28 -1.80 -12.41
CA ARG A 125 -2.36 -0.34 -12.54
C ARG A 125 -3.17 0.24 -11.38
N ILE A 126 -2.61 1.20 -10.67
CA ILE A 126 -3.29 1.96 -9.62
C ILE A 126 -3.09 3.46 -9.84
N GLN A 127 -3.98 4.24 -9.24
CA GLN A 127 -3.73 5.66 -9.05
C GLN A 127 -3.04 5.89 -7.69
N LEU A 128 -1.93 6.62 -7.70
CA LEU A 128 -1.07 6.74 -6.53
C LEU A 128 -1.60 7.76 -5.52
N GLY A 129 -1.66 7.41 -4.25
CA GLY A 129 -2.02 8.32 -3.18
C GLY A 129 -3.52 8.58 -3.01
N VAL A 130 -4.37 7.75 -3.63
CA VAL A 130 -5.85 7.80 -3.52
C VAL A 130 -6.45 6.54 -2.87
N GLY A 131 -5.62 5.74 -2.18
CA GLY A 131 -6.09 4.59 -1.41
C GLY A 131 -6.44 3.32 -2.21
N MET A 132 -5.88 3.15 -3.41
CA MET A 132 -6.02 1.90 -4.20
C MET A 132 -5.02 0.80 -3.82
N ALA A 133 -4.03 1.13 -2.98
CA ALA A 133 -3.08 0.17 -2.42
C ALA A 133 -3.00 0.35 -0.90
N MET A 134 -2.41 -0.64 -0.22
CA MET A 134 -2.19 -0.51 1.23
C MET A 134 -1.29 0.70 1.53
N PRO A 135 -1.51 1.44 2.64
CA PRO A 135 -0.88 2.73 2.87
C PRO A 135 0.64 2.75 2.77
N GLY A 136 1.31 1.71 3.28
CA GLY A 136 2.77 1.59 3.23
C GLY A 136 3.29 1.29 1.84
N LEU A 137 2.60 0.46 1.05
CA LEU A 137 2.97 0.20 -0.34
C LEU A 137 2.74 1.46 -1.19
N ASP A 138 1.59 2.12 -1.04
CA ASP A 138 1.30 3.41 -1.68
C ASP A 138 2.37 4.47 -1.37
N LYS A 139 2.83 4.52 -0.12
CA LYS A 139 3.93 5.39 0.28
C LYS A 139 5.27 4.96 -0.34
N GLY A 140 5.54 3.66 -0.44
CA GLY A 140 6.78 3.10 -0.99
C GLY A 140 6.94 3.26 -2.50
N LEU A 141 5.82 3.33 -3.23
CA LEU A 141 5.79 3.55 -4.68
C LEU A 141 6.07 5.01 -5.07
N LYS A 142 5.90 5.96 -4.14
CA LYS A 142 6.19 7.39 -4.40
C LYS A 142 7.66 7.59 -4.71
N GLY A 143 7.92 8.39 -5.74
CA GLY A 143 9.26 8.67 -6.24
C GLY A 143 9.94 7.46 -6.87
N MET A 144 9.20 6.44 -7.32
CA MET A 144 9.74 5.39 -8.20
C MET A 144 9.77 5.87 -9.65
N CYS A 145 10.79 5.46 -10.37
CA CYS A 145 10.93 5.70 -11.81
C CYS A 145 10.44 4.51 -12.63
N ASP A 146 10.20 4.71 -13.92
CA ASP A 146 9.94 3.62 -14.87
C ASP A 146 11.06 2.58 -14.83
N SER A 147 10.70 1.29 -14.93
CA SER A 147 11.63 0.16 -14.83
C SER A 147 12.34 0.00 -13.47
N GLU A 148 12.15 0.88 -12.49
CA GLU A 148 12.83 0.78 -11.19
C GLU A 148 12.43 -0.49 -10.43
N LEU A 149 13.44 -1.16 -9.84
CA LEU A 149 13.25 -2.27 -8.91
C LEU A 149 13.52 -1.79 -7.48
N ARG A 150 12.55 -2.00 -6.60
CA ARG A 150 12.64 -1.54 -5.21
C ARG A 150 12.06 -2.58 -4.28
N LYS A 151 12.73 -2.75 -3.13
CA LYS A 151 12.20 -3.49 -2.00
C LYS A 151 11.61 -2.52 -0.99
N VAL A 152 10.33 -2.71 -0.68
CA VAL A 152 9.57 -1.89 0.27
C VAL A 152 9.19 -2.77 1.45
N GLN A 153 9.69 -2.41 2.64
CA GLN A 153 9.30 -3.05 3.89
C GLN A 153 8.24 -2.19 4.57
N VAL A 154 7.07 -2.78 4.80
CA VAL A 154 5.88 -2.11 5.34
C VAL A 154 5.62 -2.63 6.76
N PRO A 155 5.66 -1.75 7.78
CA PRO A 155 5.29 -2.15 9.14
C PRO A 155 3.78 -2.39 9.25
N TYR A 156 3.35 -3.18 10.23
CA TYR A 156 1.95 -3.55 10.42
C TYR A 156 0.99 -2.36 10.47
N ARG A 157 1.37 -1.27 11.17
CA ARG A 157 0.55 -0.04 11.24
C ARG A 157 0.27 0.63 9.88
N LEU A 158 1.05 0.31 8.85
CA LEU A 158 0.90 0.82 7.48
C LEU A 158 0.48 -0.28 6.49
N SER A 159 0.14 -1.49 6.95
CA SER A 159 -0.38 -2.55 6.09
C SER A 159 -1.90 -2.52 6.04
N ARG A 160 -2.58 -3.26 6.91
CA ARG A 160 -4.03 -3.31 7.04
C ARG A 160 -4.41 -3.51 8.50
N LYS A 161 -5.50 -2.87 8.93
CA LYS A 161 -6.04 -3.05 10.28
C LYS A 161 -6.88 -4.32 10.40
N ASN A 162 -7.55 -4.69 9.31
CA ASN A 162 -8.54 -5.78 9.27
C ASN A 162 -8.24 -6.77 8.14
N LYS A 163 -8.83 -7.97 8.24
CA LYS A 163 -8.82 -8.97 7.17
C LYS A 163 -9.42 -8.35 5.90
N SER A 164 -8.68 -8.45 4.80
CA SER A 164 -9.12 -7.99 3.48
C SER A 164 -9.48 -9.17 2.59
N LYS A 165 -10.57 -9.04 1.82
CA LYS A 165 -10.96 -10.01 0.79
C LYS A 165 -9.92 -10.06 -0.35
N VAL A 166 -9.30 -8.92 -0.67
CA VAL A 166 -8.25 -8.80 -1.69
C VAL A 166 -6.95 -9.43 -1.19
N TRP A 167 -6.54 -9.10 0.03
CA TRP A 167 -5.25 -9.53 0.59
C TRP A 167 -5.37 -10.77 1.51
N LYS A 168 -6.13 -11.79 1.11
CA LYS A 168 -6.55 -12.91 1.99
C LYS A 168 -5.41 -13.60 2.75
N TYR A 169 -4.24 -13.76 2.13
CA TYR A 169 -3.12 -14.54 2.68
C TYR A 169 -2.10 -13.73 3.48
N VAL A 170 -2.29 -12.42 3.62
CA VAL A 170 -1.47 -11.60 4.52
C VAL A 170 -1.75 -12.04 5.97
N PRO A 171 -0.73 -12.30 6.80
CA PRO A 171 -0.93 -12.58 8.23
C PRO A 171 -1.62 -11.40 8.94
N ASN A 172 -2.37 -11.66 10.01
CA ASN A 172 -2.98 -10.59 10.83
C ASN A 172 -2.15 -10.23 12.08
N ASP A 173 -0.99 -10.84 12.23
CA ASP A 173 -0.07 -10.54 13.31
C ASP A 173 0.70 -9.25 13.00
N GLU A 174 1.27 -8.60 14.02
CA GLU A 174 2.02 -7.34 13.90
C GLU A 174 3.40 -7.52 13.25
N HIS A 175 3.43 -8.09 12.06
CA HIS A 175 4.63 -8.40 11.29
C HIS A 175 4.91 -7.34 10.23
N TRP A 176 6.19 -7.24 9.87
CA TRP A 176 6.57 -6.53 8.65
C TRP A 176 6.16 -7.34 7.42
N LEU A 177 5.81 -6.61 6.36
CA LEU A 177 5.61 -7.17 5.04
C LEU A 177 6.71 -6.67 4.12
N THR A 178 7.25 -7.53 3.28
CA THR A 178 8.25 -7.16 2.28
C THR A 178 7.64 -7.26 0.89
N PHE A 179 7.72 -6.18 0.12
CA PHE A 179 7.31 -6.13 -1.29
C PHE A 179 8.55 -5.91 -2.15
N ASN A 180 8.82 -6.84 -3.05
CA ASN A 180 9.76 -6.61 -4.15
C ASN A 180 8.93 -6.12 -5.33
N VAL A 181 9.13 -4.86 -5.72
CA VAL A 181 8.35 -4.15 -6.73
C VAL A 181 9.20 -3.91 -7.97
N GLU A 182 8.60 -4.11 -9.14
CA GLU A 182 9.10 -3.75 -10.46
C GLU A 182 8.14 -2.75 -11.09
N MET A 183 8.57 -1.50 -11.25
CA MET A 183 7.75 -0.47 -11.90
C MET A 183 7.77 -0.69 -13.41
N MET A 184 6.61 -0.78 -14.04
CA MET A 184 6.48 -0.96 -15.48
C MET A 184 6.26 0.38 -16.19
N ALA A 185 5.40 1.24 -15.63
CA ALA A 185 5.08 2.53 -16.22
C ALA A 185 4.57 3.53 -15.16
N VAL A 186 4.95 4.79 -15.34
CA VAL A 186 4.53 5.97 -14.58
C VAL A 186 3.91 6.94 -15.57
N GLU A 187 2.59 7.05 -15.50
CA GLU A 187 1.82 7.96 -16.33
C GLU A 187 1.40 9.16 -15.51
N GLU A 188 1.69 10.36 -16.02
CA GLU A 188 1.19 11.59 -15.41
C GLU A 188 -0.33 11.61 -15.36
N TRP A 189 -0.85 12.07 -14.24
CA TRP A 189 -2.26 12.38 -14.10
C TRP A 189 -2.67 13.56 -15.01
N THR A 190 -3.71 13.35 -15.79
CA THR A 190 -4.43 14.41 -16.52
C THR A 190 -5.93 14.26 -16.28
N VAL A 191 -6.68 15.30 -16.61
CA VAL A 191 -8.14 15.31 -16.49
C VAL A 191 -8.74 14.23 -17.39
N GLU A 192 -8.23 14.10 -18.62
CA GLU A 192 -8.69 13.14 -19.60
C GLU A 192 -8.46 11.71 -19.10
N LYS A 193 -7.25 11.40 -18.61
CA LYS A 193 -6.96 10.07 -18.03
C LYS A 193 -7.79 9.76 -16.80
N GLN A 194 -8.17 10.77 -16.03
CA GLN A 194 -9.08 10.59 -14.89
C GLN A 194 -10.49 10.25 -15.36
N PHE A 195 -10.98 10.96 -16.38
CA PHE A 195 -12.28 10.73 -16.98
C PHE A 195 -12.35 9.33 -17.61
N GLU A 196 -11.38 8.98 -18.47
CA GLU A 196 -11.24 7.64 -19.07
C GLU A 196 -11.16 6.52 -18.02
N PHE A 197 -10.59 6.79 -16.85
CA PHE A 197 -10.51 5.81 -15.76
C PHE A 197 -11.86 5.57 -15.06
N MET A 198 -12.80 6.50 -15.21
CA MET A 198 -14.16 6.43 -14.65
C MET A 198 -15.20 5.98 -15.66
N ASP A 199 -15.01 6.32 -16.93
CA ASP A 199 -15.79 5.82 -18.06
C ASP A 199 -15.52 4.32 -18.25
N LEU A 200 -16.49 3.47 -17.89
CA LEU A 200 -16.34 2.02 -17.93
C LEU A 200 -16.69 1.40 -19.28
N ASN A 201 -17.49 2.08 -20.10
CA ASN A 201 -17.97 1.57 -21.38
C ASN A 201 -17.32 2.29 -22.59
N ASN A 202 -16.50 3.31 -22.32
CA ASN A 202 -15.80 4.15 -23.29
C ASN A 202 -16.75 4.89 -24.25
N ASP A 203 -17.93 5.30 -23.78
CA ASP A 203 -18.89 6.07 -24.58
C ASP A 203 -18.71 7.59 -24.46
N SER A 204 -17.66 8.03 -23.75
CA SER A 204 -17.33 9.44 -23.49
C SER A 204 -18.29 10.16 -22.54
N TYR A 205 -19.08 9.42 -21.76
CA TYR A 205 -19.93 9.95 -20.71
C TYR A 205 -19.72 9.22 -19.39
N ILE A 206 -19.98 9.93 -18.29
CA ILE A 206 -20.06 9.34 -16.96
C ILE A 206 -21.51 9.46 -16.49
N THR A 207 -22.16 8.32 -16.28
CA THR A 207 -23.53 8.23 -15.77
C THR A 207 -23.56 7.77 -14.31
N GLN A 208 -24.70 7.99 -13.66
CA GLN A 208 -24.95 7.49 -12.30
C GLN A 208 -24.72 5.97 -12.20
N THR A 209 -25.17 5.22 -13.21
CA THR A 209 -25.05 3.75 -13.22
C THR A 209 -23.59 3.31 -13.32
N GLU A 210 -22.79 4.01 -14.11
CA GLU A 210 -21.35 3.72 -14.23
C GLU A 210 -20.60 4.02 -12.95
N LEU A 211 -20.90 5.14 -12.28
CA LEU A 211 -20.28 5.48 -11.00
C LEU A 211 -20.53 4.40 -9.93
N VAL A 212 -21.75 3.89 -9.84
CA VAL A 212 -22.09 2.79 -8.92
C VAL A 212 -21.28 1.53 -9.28
N LYS A 213 -21.26 1.13 -10.56
CA LYS A 213 -20.46 -0.01 -11.04
C LYS A 213 -18.96 0.19 -10.81
N TRP A 214 -18.48 1.42 -10.97
CA TRP A 214 -17.10 1.81 -10.75
C TRP A 214 -16.74 1.65 -9.27
N ALA A 215 -17.59 2.11 -8.35
CA ALA A 215 -17.39 1.93 -6.92
C ALA A 215 -17.36 0.45 -6.53
N GLU A 216 -18.25 -0.37 -7.11
CA GLU A 216 -18.24 -1.83 -6.92
C GLU A 216 -16.95 -2.48 -7.44
N LYS A 217 -16.47 -2.07 -8.61
CA LYS A 217 -15.20 -2.53 -9.19
C LYS A 217 -14.04 -2.17 -8.26
N MET A 218 -13.96 -0.92 -7.79
CA MET A 218 -12.90 -0.45 -6.88
C MET A 218 -12.90 -1.21 -5.55
N ARG A 219 -14.08 -1.51 -5.01
CA ARG A 219 -14.22 -2.35 -3.82
C ARG A 219 -13.75 -3.78 -4.06
N LYS A 220 -14.09 -4.38 -5.21
CA LYS A 220 -13.76 -5.78 -5.53
C LYS A 220 -12.27 -5.96 -5.81
N GLU A 221 -11.67 -5.08 -6.60
CA GLU A 221 -10.29 -5.20 -7.06
C GLU A 221 -9.29 -4.67 -6.04
N PHE A 222 -9.59 -3.54 -5.39
CA PHE A 222 -8.64 -2.84 -4.52
C PHE A 222 -9.06 -2.82 -3.04
N GLY A 223 -10.30 -3.21 -2.73
CA GLY A 223 -10.83 -3.11 -1.37
C GLY A 223 -11.13 -1.67 -0.96
N LYS A 224 -11.23 -0.74 -1.92
CA LYS A 224 -11.51 0.67 -1.68
C LYS A 224 -13.00 0.86 -1.40
N THR A 225 -13.31 1.49 -0.27
CA THR A 225 -14.65 1.88 0.15
C THR A 225 -14.61 3.27 0.75
N TRP A 226 -15.78 3.85 0.98
CA TRP A 226 -15.91 5.04 1.82
C TRP A 226 -15.37 4.77 3.22
N SER A 227 -14.88 5.82 3.88
CA SER A 227 -14.48 5.72 5.29
C SER A 227 -15.70 5.79 6.20
N ASN A 228 -16.72 6.56 5.82
CA ASN A 228 -18.05 6.51 6.41
C ASN A 228 -18.86 5.38 5.74
N GLU A 229 -19.28 4.37 6.52
CA GLU A 229 -19.97 3.18 6.01
C GLU A 229 -21.44 3.46 5.65
N ASP A 230 -22.00 4.59 6.10
CA ASP A 230 -23.38 4.98 5.87
C ASP A 230 -23.58 5.67 4.50
N ILE A 231 -22.50 5.99 3.78
CA ILE A 231 -22.59 6.55 2.43
C ILE A 231 -23.11 5.51 1.44
N ASP A 232 -24.30 5.77 0.90
CA ASP A 232 -24.88 4.99 -0.19
C ASP A 232 -24.29 5.39 -1.55
N ASN A 233 -23.83 4.41 -2.33
CA ASN A 233 -23.20 4.64 -3.63
C ASN A 233 -24.16 5.23 -4.67
N VAL A 234 -25.45 4.90 -4.62
CA VAL A 234 -26.47 5.40 -5.55
C VAL A 234 -26.74 6.87 -5.28
N ILE A 235 -26.82 7.26 -4.00
CA ILE A 235 -26.97 8.65 -3.57
C ILE A 235 -25.72 9.44 -3.94
N ALA A 236 -24.53 8.95 -3.61
CA ALA A 236 -23.26 9.59 -3.98
C ALA A 236 -23.12 9.77 -5.50
N ALA A 237 -23.49 8.77 -6.30
CA ALA A 237 -23.46 8.85 -7.76
C ALA A 237 -24.45 9.87 -8.31
N LYS A 238 -25.65 9.96 -7.71
CA LYS A 238 -26.64 10.98 -8.09
C LYS A 238 -26.13 12.38 -7.79
N TYR A 239 -25.57 12.59 -6.60
CA TYR A 239 -24.96 13.86 -6.21
C TYR A 239 -23.80 14.22 -7.14
N TYR A 240 -22.97 13.24 -7.50
CA TYR A 240 -21.86 13.43 -8.43
C TYR A 240 -22.31 13.96 -9.77
N VAL A 241 -23.30 13.31 -10.40
CA VAL A 241 -23.83 13.80 -11.69
C VAL A 241 -24.35 15.23 -11.52
N LYS A 242 -25.17 15.53 -10.51
CA LYS A 242 -25.65 16.91 -10.26
C LYS A 242 -24.54 17.94 -10.05
N TYR A 243 -23.41 17.54 -9.48
CA TYR A 243 -22.27 18.42 -9.23
C TYR A 243 -21.51 18.78 -10.52
N PHE A 244 -21.52 17.86 -11.48
CA PHE A 244 -20.71 17.92 -12.69
C PHE A 244 -21.50 18.29 -13.95
N ASP A 245 -22.74 17.82 -14.06
CA ASP A 245 -23.68 18.02 -15.17
C ASP A 245 -24.13 19.50 -15.22
N ALA A 246 -23.54 20.25 -16.15
CA ALA A 246 -23.78 21.67 -16.31
C ALA A 246 -24.99 21.94 -17.20
N ASN A 247 -25.19 21.08 -18.21
CA ASN A 247 -26.22 21.26 -19.21
C ASN A 247 -27.58 20.65 -18.79
N GLY A 248 -27.59 19.81 -17.74
CA GLY A 248 -28.76 19.18 -17.15
C GLY A 248 -29.28 17.95 -17.90
N ASP A 249 -28.45 17.29 -18.71
CA ASP A 249 -28.83 16.13 -19.51
C ASP A 249 -28.73 14.78 -18.77
N GLY A 250 -28.30 14.82 -17.50
CA GLY A 250 -28.24 13.66 -16.60
C GLY A 250 -27.02 12.78 -16.80
N LYS A 251 -26.05 13.21 -17.60
CA LYS A 251 -24.74 12.57 -17.80
C LYS A 251 -23.66 13.64 -17.73
N VAL A 252 -22.41 13.20 -17.61
CA VAL A 252 -21.27 14.11 -17.51
C VAL A 252 -20.32 13.82 -18.66
N ASP A 253 -20.10 14.79 -19.53
CA ASP A 253 -19.08 14.67 -20.59
C ASP A 253 -17.70 15.18 -20.14
N LEU A 254 -16.70 15.02 -21.01
CA LEU A 254 -15.32 15.43 -20.72
C LEU A 254 -15.19 16.96 -20.53
N THR A 255 -15.97 17.75 -21.26
CA THR A 255 -15.92 19.22 -21.20
C THR A 255 -16.45 19.70 -19.86
N GLU A 256 -17.61 19.22 -19.45
CA GLU A 256 -18.22 19.52 -18.15
C GLU A 256 -17.31 19.08 -17.01
N PHE A 257 -16.77 17.86 -17.11
CA PHE A 257 -15.83 17.32 -16.14
C PHE A 257 -14.58 18.20 -15.99
N ASP A 258 -13.95 18.60 -17.10
CA ASP A 258 -12.76 19.46 -17.11
C ASP A 258 -13.05 20.85 -16.53
N GLN A 259 -14.17 21.47 -16.91
CA GLN A 259 -14.57 22.79 -16.42
C GLN A 259 -14.76 22.81 -14.91
N VAL A 260 -15.51 21.84 -14.38
CA VAL A 260 -15.76 21.73 -12.94
C VAL A 260 -14.47 21.46 -12.18
N LEU A 261 -13.62 20.54 -12.66
CA LEU A 261 -12.31 20.28 -12.05
C LEU A 261 -11.44 21.54 -12.03
N ARG A 262 -11.36 22.28 -13.14
CA ARG A 262 -10.54 23.50 -13.24
C ARG A 262 -11.04 24.60 -12.31
N ARG A 263 -12.36 24.82 -12.26
CA ARG A 263 -13.00 25.77 -11.33
C ARG A 263 -12.62 25.46 -9.89
N ASP A 264 -12.76 24.20 -9.49
CA ASP A 264 -12.46 23.76 -8.13
C ASP A 264 -10.97 23.86 -7.81
N MET A 265 -10.11 23.44 -8.74
CA MET A 265 -8.66 23.57 -8.57
C MET A 265 -8.22 25.03 -8.42
N ALA A 266 -8.83 25.95 -9.16
CA ALA A 266 -8.59 27.38 -9.01
C ALA A 266 -9.04 27.88 -7.62
N THR A 267 -10.22 27.44 -7.15
CA THR A 267 -10.75 27.79 -5.82
C THR A 267 -9.85 27.27 -4.70
N MET A 268 -9.40 26.01 -4.79
CA MET A 268 -8.46 25.39 -3.86
C MET A 268 -7.08 26.08 -3.85
N ALA A 269 -6.62 26.59 -5.00
CA ALA A 269 -5.37 27.35 -5.07
C ALA A 269 -5.53 28.72 -4.38
N ALA A 270 -6.67 29.39 -4.59
CA ALA A 270 -6.99 30.65 -3.95
C ALA A 270 -7.10 30.49 -2.41
N SER A 271 -7.82 29.47 -1.93
CA SER A 271 -7.99 29.22 -0.48
C SER A 271 -6.65 28.96 0.23
N LYS A 272 -5.74 28.22 -0.41
CA LYS A 272 -4.37 28.00 0.09
C LYS A 272 -3.58 29.30 0.21
N SER A 273 -3.64 30.18 -0.78
CA SER A 273 -2.92 31.45 -0.71
C SER A 273 -3.42 32.34 0.44
N VAL A 274 -4.74 32.36 0.69
CA VAL A 274 -5.34 33.06 1.83
C VAL A 274 -4.91 32.42 3.17
N ALA A 275 -4.90 31.09 3.25
CA ALA A 275 -4.46 30.38 4.45
C ALA A 275 -2.96 30.57 4.74
N GLU A 276 -2.12 30.64 3.72
CA GLU A 276 -0.68 30.93 3.86
C GLU A 276 -0.42 32.38 4.30
N GLN A 277 -1.24 33.33 3.86
CA GLN A 277 -1.19 34.71 4.35
C GLN A 277 -1.64 34.83 5.81
N LYS A 278 -2.62 34.03 6.25
CA LYS A 278 -3.08 33.97 7.66
C LYS A 278 -2.10 33.26 8.61
N LYS A 279 -1.17 32.43 8.11
CA LYS A 279 -0.16 31.66 8.88
C LYS A 279 0.95 32.49 9.54
N LYS A 280 0.72 33.77 9.86
CA LYS A 280 1.55 34.54 10.81
C LYS A 280 1.11 34.42 12.27
N GLY A 281 0.00 33.72 12.55
CA GLY A 281 -0.40 33.35 13.91
C GLY A 281 -1.30 32.11 13.86
N GLU A 282 -0.93 31.06 14.61
CA GLU A 282 -1.76 29.89 14.92
C GLU A 282 -2.03 28.88 13.77
N LYS A 283 -1.25 27.78 13.76
CA LYS A 283 -1.51 26.61 12.89
C LYS A 283 -2.54 25.69 13.57
N SER A 284 -3.84 25.90 13.36
CA SER A 284 -4.77 24.77 13.43
C SER A 284 -4.55 23.92 12.19
N LYS A 285 -3.93 22.75 12.36
CA LYS A 285 -3.74 21.79 11.26
C LYS A 285 -5.09 21.10 11.06
N VAL A 286 -5.87 21.53 10.07
CA VAL A 286 -7.12 20.84 9.70
C VAL A 286 -6.78 19.38 9.44
N GLU A 287 -7.38 18.49 10.22
CA GLU A 287 -7.14 17.06 10.17
C GLU A 287 -8.02 16.47 9.07
N GLY A 288 -7.40 15.84 8.07
CA GLY A 288 -8.11 15.35 6.89
C GLY A 288 -7.19 14.79 5.82
N ARG A 289 -7.80 14.24 4.77
CA ARG A 289 -7.10 13.76 3.57
C ARG A 289 -7.14 14.82 2.48
N LYS A 290 -6.09 14.91 1.66
CA LYS A 290 -6.14 15.73 0.44
C LYS A 290 -7.27 15.21 -0.45
N ARG A 291 -8.02 16.11 -1.09
CA ARG A 291 -9.05 15.76 -2.06
C ARG A 291 -8.51 14.80 -3.12
N ASP A 292 -9.18 13.67 -3.30
CA ASP A 292 -8.82 12.66 -4.28
C ASP A 292 -9.58 12.93 -5.60
N PRO A 293 -8.91 12.85 -6.77
CA PRO A 293 -9.58 12.95 -8.04
C PRO A 293 -10.52 11.75 -8.26
N GLY A 294 -11.62 12.00 -8.97
CA GLY A 294 -12.61 11.00 -9.34
C GLY A 294 -13.82 10.97 -8.43
N PHE A 295 -14.37 9.79 -8.14
CA PHE A 295 -15.69 9.69 -7.46
C PHE A 295 -15.73 10.34 -6.06
N ALA A 296 -14.61 10.35 -5.33
CA ALA A 296 -14.50 10.98 -4.02
C ALA A 296 -14.31 12.51 -4.06
N TRP A 297 -14.27 13.12 -5.25
CA TRP A 297 -14.10 14.57 -5.43
C TRP A 297 -15.20 15.37 -4.70
N ILE A 298 -16.40 14.82 -4.65
CA ILE A 298 -17.60 15.42 -4.05
C ILE A 298 -17.58 15.46 -2.51
N LEU A 299 -16.59 14.86 -1.85
CA LEU A 299 -16.55 14.77 -0.38
C LEU A 299 -15.90 15.96 0.31
N ASP A 300 -15.36 16.90 -0.46
CA ASP A 300 -14.81 18.15 0.04
C ASP A 300 -15.84 19.23 -0.29
N PHE A 301 -16.76 19.43 0.65
CA PHE A 301 -17.97 20.24 0.45
C PHE A 301 -17.68 21.74 0.52
N ASN A 302 -16.58 22.12 1.17
CA ASN A 302 -16.17 23.51 1.32
C ASN A 302 -15.16 23.99 0.26
N ASN A 303 -14.69 23.08 -0.61
CA ASN A 303 -13.74 23.35 -1.70
C ASN A 303 -12.37 23.90 -1.25
N ASP A 304 -11.90 23.46 -0.08
CA ASP A 304 -10.60 23.87 0.47
C ASP A 304 -9.43 22.95 0.07
N GLY A 305 -9.73 21.80 -0.53
CA GLY A 305 -8.77 20.79 -1.00
C GLY A 305 -8.40 19.73 0.03
N ILE A 306 -9.07 19.73 1.18
CA ILE A 306 -8.91 18.77 2.27
C ILE A 306 -10.29 18.22 2.62
N VAL A 307 -10.49 16.92 2.41
CA VAL A 307 -11.62 16.20 2.99
C VAL A 307 -11.33 16.00 4.47
N SER A 308 -11.94 16.84 5.29
CA SER A 308 -11.85 16.78 6.75
C SER A 308 -12.60 15.58 7.33
N VAL A 309 -12.32 15.24 8.58
CA VAL A 309 -13.07 14.19 9.30
C VAL A 309 -14.54 14.60 9.42
N GLN A 310 -14.81 15.87 9.70
CA GLN A 310 -16.17 16.40 9.83
C GLN A 310 -16.97 16.29 8.54
N GLU A 311 -16.37 16.59 7.39
CA GLU A 311 -17.04 16.42 6.10
C GLU A 311 -17.32 14.95 5.80
N MET A 312 -16.37 14.06 6.11
CA MET A 312 -16.58 12.62 5.93
C MET A 312 -17.70 12.08 6.84
N ASP A 313 -17.75 12.51 8.09
CA ASP A 313 -18.74 12.07 9.08
C ASP A 313 -20.16 12.56 8.74
N ALA A 314 -20.29 13.71 8.07
CA ALA A 314 -21.57 14.27 7.65
C ALA A 314 -21.96 13.93 6.20
N ALA A 315 -21.13 13.18 5.47
CA ALA A 315 -21.27 12.99 4.04
C ALA A 315 -22.57 12.28 3.64
N ASP A 316 -23.04 11.31 4.43
CA ASP A 316 -24.32 10.62 4.21
C ASP A 316 -25.49 11.61 4.11
N GLN A 317 -25.56 12.58 5.04
CA GLN A 317 -26.62 13.59 5.07
C GLN A 317 -26.45 14.66 3.99
N VAL A 318 -25.22 15.11 3.76
CA VAL A 318 -24.96 16.18 2.77
C VAL A 318 -25.22 15.69 1.34
N LEU A 319 -24.90 14.43 1.04
CA LEU A 319 -25.08 13.85 -0.29
C LEU A 319 -26.55 13.62 -0.66
N GLU A 320 -27.48 13.58 0.30
CA GLU A 320 -28.92 13.57 0.03
C GLU A 320 -29.45 14.90 -0.51
N GLY A 321 -28.75 16.00 -0.20
CA GLY A 321 -29.11 17.36 -0.58
C GLY A 321 -28.71 17.75 -2.01
N GLU A 322 -28.75 19.06 -2.27
CA GLU A 322 -28.20 19.64 -3.49
C GLU A 322 -26.74 20.07 -3.28
N PRO A 323 -25.90 20.00 -4.33
CA PRO A 323 -24.57 20.58 -4.29
C PRO A 323 -24.56 22.04 -3.84
N SER A 324 -23.68 22.36 -2.89
CA SER A 324 -23.43 23.74 -2.45
C SER A 324 -22.86 24.61 -3.57
N ILE A 325 -22.17 23.97 -4.53
CA ILE A 325 -21.52 24.60 -5.68
C ILE A 325 -22.05 23.92 -6.93
N LEU A 326 -22.92 24.61 -7.67
CA LEU A 326 -23.47 24.10 -8.92
C LEU A 326 -22.55 24.43 -10.11
N PRO A 327 -22.50 23.56 -11.14
CA PRO A 327 -21.78 23.80 -12.38
C PRO A 327 -22.56 24.80 -13.27
N ASN A 328 -22.57 26.08 -12.89
CA ASN A 328 -23.21 27.11 -13.70
C ASN A 328 -22.18 27.75 -14.64
N PHE A 329 -22.04 27.17 -15.82
CA PHE A 329 -21.23 27.71 -16.91
C PHE A 329 -22.15 28.34 -17.96
N SER A 330 -21.70 29.40 -18.62
CA SER A 330 -22.53 30.04 -19.65
C SER A 330 -22.71 29.09 -20.84
N LYS A 331 -23.86 29.12 -21.52
CA LYS A 331 -24.13 28.26 -22.69
C LYS A 331 -23.15 28.48 -23.85
N ASP A 332 -22.46 29.61 -23.89
CA ASP A 332 -21.44 29.90 -24.89
C ASP A 332 -20.09 29.21 -24.57
N GLU A 333 -19.99 28.57 -23.39
CA GLU A 333 -18.82 27.85 -22.90
C GLU A 333 -19.00 26.31 -22.90
N LEU A 334 -20.17 25.78 -23.29
CA LEU A 334 -20.48 24.33 -23.36
C LEU A 334 -20.44 23.81 -24.81
#